data_AF-A0AAW5KFL5-F1
#
_entry.id   AF-A0AAW5KFL5-F1
#
_cell.length_a   1.000
_cell.length_b   1.000
_cell.length_c   1.000
_cell.angle_alpha   90.00
_cell.angle_beta   90.00
_cell.angle_gamma   90.00
#
_symmetry.space_group_name_H-M   'P 1'
#
loop_
_entity.id
_entity.type
_entity.pdbx_description
1 polymer ?
#
loop_
_entity_poly.entity_id
_entity_poly.type
_entity_poly.pdbx_seq_one_letter_code
_entity_poly.pdbx_strand_id
1 'polypeptide(L)'
;PTIITNTYQVKRRNYDHKSMYFHLPKREHSTAQTMLRTVRPDKRFTEEEAHLLDLCLILHAEHGGGNNSACACRVLSSSLTDTYSALASAVGSLKGPRHGGANLKVT
;
A
#
# COMPACT_ATOMS: atom_id res chain seq x y z
N PRO A 1 2.17 2.51 -7.40
CA PRO A 1 1.44 1.33 -6.89
C PRO A 1 2.08 -0.04 -7.19
N THR A 2 2.95 -0.17 -8.20
CA THR A 2 3.48 -1.46 -8.69
C THR A 2 4.20 -2.31 -7.62
N ILE A 3 5.00 -1.69 -6.74
CA ILE A 3 5.70 -2.44 -5.66
C ILE A 3 4.68 -3.14 -4.76
N ILE A 4 3.61 -2.44 -4.38
CA ILE A 4 2.54 -2.97 -3.51
C ILE A 4 1.87 -4.18 -4.17
N THR A 5 1.45 -4.03 -5.43
CA THR A 5 0.70 -5.08 -6.13
C THR A 5 1.56 -6.29 -6.45
N ASN A 6 2.82 -6.09 -6.86
CA ASN A 6 3.76 -7.19 -7.06
C ASN A 6 4.04 -7.95 -5.75
N THR A 7 4.24 -7.23 -4.65
CA THR A 7 4.46 -7.84 -3.34
C THR A 7 3.24 -8.66 -2.89
N TYR A 8 2.03 -8.15 -3.13
CA TYR A 8 0.81 -8.90 -2.88
C TYR A 8 0.73 -10.20 -3.70
N GLN A 9 1.09 -10.18 -4.99
CA GLN A 9 1.12 -11.38 -5.82
C GLN A 9 2.16 -12.41 -5.33
N VAL A 10 3.32 -11.95 -4.85
CA VAL A 10 4.34 -12.79 -4.20
C VAL A 10 3.81 -13.41 -2.92
N LYS A 11 3.11 -12.64 -2.09
CA LYS A 11 2.43 -13.15 -0.90
C LYS A 11 1.39 -14.21 -1.26
N ARG A 12 0.57 -13.95 -2.29
CA ARG A 12 -0.49 -14.86 -2.73
C ARG A 12 0.03 -16.20 -3.22
N ARG A 13 1.16 -16.22 -3.91
CA ARG A 13 1.82 -17.45 -4.36
C ARG A 13 2.39 -18.26 -3.21
N ASN A 14 3.16 -17.61 -2.34
CA ASN A 14 3.97 -18.31 -1.34
C ASN A 14 3.17 -18.68 -0.09
N TYR A 15 2.18 -17.88 0.30
CA TYR A 15 1.41 -18.09 1.53
C TYR A 15 -0.01 -18.58 1.25
N ASP A 16 -0.66 -18.09 0.20
CA ASP A 16 -2.05 -18.49 -0.11
C ASP A 16 -2.11 -19.65 -1.12
N HIS A 17 -0.96 -20.11 -1.63
CA HIS A 17 -0.82 -21.17 -2.64
C HIS A 17 -1.67 -21.00 -3.91
N LYS A 18 -1.98 -19.75 -4.30
CA LYS A 18 -2.72 -19.44 -5.54
C LYS A 18 -1.75 -19.04 -6.64
N SER A 19 -2.23 -19.06 -7.90
CA SER A 19 -1.46 -18.59 -9.06
C SER A 19 -0.94 -17.16 -8.86
N MET A 20 0.11 -16.79 -9.58
CA MET A 20 0.66 -15.44 -9.61
C MET A 20 0.49 -14.87 -11.01
N TYR A 21 0.15 -13.59 -11.13
CA TYR A 21 0.13 -12.90 -12.42
C TYR A 21 0.67 -11.49 -12.26
N PHE A 22 1.25 -10.97 -13.34
CA PHE A 22 1.72 -9.60 -13.44
C PHE A 22 1.01 -8.92 -14.60
N HIS A 23 0.28 -7.87 -14.28
CA HIS A 23 -0.39 -7.04 -15.28
C HIS A 23 0.34 -5.71 -15.37
N LEU A 24 0.71 -5.29 -16.59
CA LEU A 24 1.41 -4.03 -16.81
C LEU A 24 0.49 -2.84 -16.52
N PRO A 25 0.95 -1.80 -15.80
CA PRO A 25 0.16 -0.59 -15.60
C PRO A 25 -0.14 0.09 -16.94
N LYS A 26 -1.32 0.69 -17.04
CA LYS A 26 -1.73 1.50 -18.20
C LYS A 26 -1.53 2.98 -17.85
N ARG A 27 -1.05 3.78 -18.80
CA ARG A 27 -0.78 5.21 -18.57
C ARG A 27 -2.06 6.02 -18.39
N GLU A 28 -3.18 5.56 -18.97
CA GLU A 28 -4.50 6.18 -18.84
C GLU A 28 -5.17 5.98 -17.46
N HIS A 29 -4.66 5.09 -16.62
CA HIS A 29 -5.31 4.74 -15.35
C HIS A 29 -4.75 5.56 -14.18
N SER A 30 -5.64 5.94 -13.25
CA SER A 30 -5.24 6.52 -11.96
C SER A 30 -4.49 5.52 -11.08
N THR A 31 -3.96 5.98 -9.93
CA THR A 31 -3.27 5.11 -8.97
C THR A 31 -4.19 4.01 -8.45
N ALA A 32 -5.42 4.35 -8.06
CA ALA A 32 -6.42 3.40 -7.57
C ALA A 32 -6.85 2.40 -8.66
N GLN A 33 -7.16 2.89 -9.87
CA GLN A 33 -7.51 2.04 -11.02
C GLN A 33 -6.36 1.09 -11.38
N THR A 34 -5.11 1.56 -11.31
CA THR A 34 -3.92 0.72 -11.53
C THR A 34 -3.78 -0.35 -10.45
N MET A 35 -4.03 -0.02 -9.18
CA MET A 35 -4.01 -1.01 -8.09
C MET A 35 -5.06 -2.10 -8.33
N LEU A 36 -6.32 -1.73 -8.57
CA LEU A 36 -7.40 -2.69 -8.79
C LEU A 36 -7.14 -3.58 -9.99
N ARG A 37 -6.72 -2.99 -11.12
CA ARG A 37 -6.41 -3.74 -12.33
C ARG A 37 -5.29 -4.76 -12.13
N THR A 38 -4.24 -4.40 -11.40
CA THR A 38 -3.05 -5.25 -11.26
C THR A 38 -3.16 -6.27 -10.13
N VAL A 39 -4.05 -6.04 -9.16
CA VAL A 39 -4.37 -7.01 -8.11
C VAL A 39 -5.33 -8.08 -8.59
N ARG A 40 -6.26 -7.79 -9.51
CA ARG A 40 -7.32 -8.71 -9.95
C ARG A 40 -6.98 -9.53 -11.21
N PRO A 41 -7.45 -10.78 -11.32
CA PRO A 41 -7.10 -11.68 -12.43
C PRO A 41 -7.76 -11.29 -13.75
N ASP A 42 -8.99 -10.79 -13.67
CA ASP A 42 -9.81 -10.40 -14.80
C ASP A 42 -9.51 -8.97 -15.29
N LYS A 43 -8.69 -8.22 -14.53
CA LYS A 43 -8.34 -6.81 -14.77
C LYS A 43 -9.55 -5.87 -14.77
N ARG A 44 -10.70 -6.31 -14.24
CA ARG A 44 -11.95 -5.53 -14.22
C ARG A 44 -12.16 -4.89 -12.85
N PHE A 45 -12.76 -3.71 -12.88
CA PHE A 45 -13.20 -2.95 -11.72
C PHE A 45 -14.33 -2.02 -12.18
N THR A 46 -15.20 -1.62 -11.25
CA THR A 46 -16.19 -0.57 -11.51
C THR A 46 -15.61 0.80 -11.16
N GLU A 47 -16.17 1.87 -11.70
CA GLU A 47 -15.73 3.22 -11.37
C GLU A 47 -15.99 3.55 -9.90
N GLU A 48 -17.05 3.00 -9.31
CA GLU A 48 -17.37 3.17 -7.88
C GLU A 48 -16.30 2.53 -7.00
N GLU A 49 -15.81 1.34 -7.34
CA GLU A 49 -14.72 0.68 -6.61
C GLU A 49 -13.41 1.48 -6.72
N ALA A 50 -13.11 2.01 -7.90
CA ALA A 50 -11.94 2.84 -8.12
C ALA A 50 -12.02 4.14 -7.32
N HIS A 51 -13.18 4.79 -7.32
CA HIS A 51 -13.43 6.02 -6.57
C HIS A 51 -13.36 5.79 -5.05
N LEU A 52 -13.95 4.69 -4.56
CA LEU A 52 -13.88 4.30 -3.15
C LEU A 52 -12.43 4.11 -2.71
N LEU A 53 -11.64 3.36 -3.48
CA LEU A 53 -10.23 3.13 -3.15
C LEU A 53 -9.44 4.44 -3.17
N ASP A 54 -9.69 5.32 -4.15
CA ASP A 54 -9.02 6.63 -4.23
C ASP A 54 -9.33 7.48 -3.00
N LEU A 55 -10.60 7.53 -2.59
CA LEU A 55 -11.03 8.23 -1.37
C LEU A 55 -10.39 7.63 -0.12
N CYS A 56 -10.30 6.29 -0.02
CA CYS A 56 -9.60 5.62 1.08
C CYS A 56 -8.11 6.00 1.14
N LEU A 57 -7.44 6.09 -0.01
CA LEU A 57 -6.04 6.49 -0.10
C LEU A 57 -5.84 7.95 0.34
N ILE A 58 -6.74 8.85 -0.06
CA ILE A 58 -6.72 10.26 0.32
C ILE A 58 -6.95 10.42 1.83
N LEU A 59 -7.96 9.74 2.38
CA LEU A 59 -8.29 9.84 3.81
C LEU A 59 -7.15 9.35 4.72
N HIS A 60 -6.36 8.37 4.28
CA HIS A 60 -5.24 7.83 5.05
C HIS A 60 -3.90 8.50 4.71
N ALA A 61 -3.88 9.52 3.85
CA ALA A 61 -2.64 10.11 3.38
C ALA A 61 -1.83 10.79 4.50
N GLU A 62 -2.49 11.38 5.49
CA GLU A 62 -1.86 12.12 6.58
C GLU A 62 -2.74 12.09 7.84
N HIS A 63 -2.13 12.03 9.03
CA HIS A 63 -2.84 12.13 10.30
C HIS A 63 -1.96 12.70 11.44
N GLY A 64 -1.40 13.88 11.22
CA GLY A 64 -0.42 14.57 12.07
C GLY A 64 0.97 13.90 12.11
N GLY A 65 2.02 14.70 12.30
CA GLY A 65 3.41 14.20 12.36
C GLY A 65 3.75 13.31 13.57
N GLY A 66 2.86 13.23 14.56
CA GLY A 66 3.03 12.41 15.78
C GLY A 66 2.63 10.95 15.62
N ASN A 67 1.97 10.56 14.52
CA ASN A 67 1.65 9.15 14.28
C ASN A 67 2.94 8.34 14.06
N ASN A 68 2.94 7.07 14.46
CA ASN A 68 4.17 6.29 14.60
C ASN A 68 4.93 6.11 13.27
N SER A 69 4.21 5.95 12.14
CA SER A 69 4.82 5.86 10.81
C SER A 69 5.45 7.18 10.35
N ALA A 70 4.77 8.31 10.56
CA ALA A 70 5.28 9.63 10.19
C ALA A 70 6.48 10.04 11.08
N CYS A 71 6.42 9.73 12.38
CA CYS A 71 7.51 9.96 13.31
C CYS A 71 8.75 9.13 12.94
N ALA A 72 8.59 7.83 12.66
CA ALA A 72 9.70 6.96 12.24
C ALA A 72 10.34 7.43 10.93
N CYS A 73 9.53 7.83 9.95
CA CYS A 73 10.01 8.41 8.69
C CYS A 73 10.85 9.67 8.96
N ARG A 74 10.32 10.60 9.78
CA ARG A 74 10.99 11.87 10.13
C ARG A 74 12.32 11.64 10.83
N VAL A 75 12.36 10.77 11.83
CA VAL A 75 13.57 10.45 12.61
C VAL A 75 14.67 9.86 11.72
N LEU A 76 14.33 8.98 10.78
CA LEU A 76 15.33 8.45 9.87
C LEU A 76 15.79 9.50 8.86
N SER A 77 14.85 10.25 8.28
CA SER A 77 15.19 11.29 7.30
C SER A 77 16.10 12.38 7.89
N SER A 78 16.02 12.69 9.19
CA SER A 78 16.89 13.68 9.85
C SER A 78 18.35 13.24 9.97
N SER A 79 18.63 11.94 9.81
CA SER A 79 20.00 11.42 9.69
C SER A 79 20.58 11.53 8.27
N LEU A 80 19.83 12.11 7.33
CA LEU A 80 20.16 12.19 5.90
C LEU A 80 20.29 10.82 5.22
N THR A 81 19.59 9.80 5.73
CA THR A 81 19.45 8.52 5.04
C THR A 81 18.63 8.67 3.75
N ASP A 82 18.75 7.70 2.83
CA ASP A 82 18.04 7.75 1.57
C ASP A 82 16.52 7.58 1.75
N THR A 83 15.77 8.06 0.76
CA THR A 83 14.30 8.05 0.77
C THR A 83 13.71 6.65 0.93
N TYR A 84 14.34 5.62 0.36
CA TYR A 84 13.83 4.25 0.47
C TYR A 84 14.03 3.70 1.88
N SER A 85 15.19 3.96 2.50
CA SER A 85 15.45 3.59 3.89
C SER A 85 14.49 4.28 4.87
N ALA A 86 14.21 5.58 4.67
CA ALA A 86 13.25 6.31 5.49
C ALA A 86 11.81 5.79 5.31
N LEU A 87 11.39 5.45 4.09
CA LEU A 87 10.07 4.86 3.84
C LEU A 87 9.97 3.44 4.40
N ALA A 88 11.02 2.64 4.31
CA ALA A 88 11.06 1.28 4.85
C ALA A 88 10.84 1.28 6.37
N SER A 89 11.42 2.23 7.11
CA SER A 89 11.18 2.35 8.55
C SER A 89 9.74 2.76 8.87
N ALA A 90 9.17 3.69 8.09
CA ALA A 90 7.78 4.11 8.23
C ALA A 90 6.81 2.93 8.04
N VAL A 91 7.04 2.12 7.00
CA VAL A 91 6.25 0.90 6.72
C VAL A 91 6.46 -0.17 7.80
N GLY A 92 7.70 -0.33 8.28
CA GLY A 92 8.02 -1.23 9.39
C GLY A 92 7.26 -0.87 10.68
N SER A 93 7.19 0.43 10.99
CA SER A 93 6.39 0.97 12.09
C SER A 93 4.89 0.77 11.88
N LEU A 94 4.40 1.04 10.66
CA LEU A 94 3.00 0.85 10.27
C LEU A 94 2.52 -0.60 10.42
N LYS A 95 3.36 -1.58 10.07
CA LYS A 95 3.04 -3.02 10.19
C LYS A 95 2.68 -3.45 11.61
N GLY A 96 3.06 -2.69 12.64
CA GLY A 96 2.84 -3.06 14.04
C GLY A 96 1.35 -3.23 14.41
N PRO A 97 1.01 -4.21 15.28
CA PRO A 97 -0.38 -4.53 15.65
C PRO A 97 -1.10 -3.44 16.47
N ARG A 98 -0.37 -2.42 16.92
CA ARG A 98 -0.90 -1.25 17.65
C ARG A 98 -0.97 0.02 16.80
N HIS A 99 -0.58 -0.05 15.53
CA HIS A 99 -0.63 1.08 14.59
C HIS A 99 -1.46 0.68 13.36
N GLY A 100 -0.83 0.35 12.22
CA GLY A 100 -1.54 -0.04 11.00
C GLY A 100 -2.23 -1.40 11.08
N GLY A 101 -1.84 -2.26 12.02
CA GLY A 101 -2.52 -3.52 12.29
C GLY A 101 -3.85 -3.39 13.06
N ALA A 102 -4.24 -2.19 13.50
CA ALA A 102 -5.46 -1.99 14.27
C ALA A 102 -6.74 -2.33 13.47
N ASN A 103 -6.76 -2.03 12.17
CA ASN A 103 -7.91 -2.33 11.31
C ASN A 103 -8.25 -3.83 11.29
N LEU A 104 -7.23 -4.70 11.32
CA LEU A 104 -7.40 -6.15 11.34
C LEU A 104 -8.03 -6.70 12.64
N LYS A 105 -8.15 -5.88 13.69
CA LYS A 105 -8.78 -6.27 14.97
C LYS A 105 -10.25 -5.86 15.07
N VAL A 106 -10.74 -5.02 14.15
CA VAL A 106 -12.12 -4.51 14.15
C VAL A 106 -13.03 -5.40 13.29
N THR A 107 -12.54 -6.57 12.88
CA THR A 107 -13.29 -7.62 12.16
C THR A 107 -13.46 -8.83 13.05
#